data_AF-A0A950V7M7-F1
#
_entry.id   AF-A0A950V7M7-F1
#
_cell.length_a   1.000
_cell.length_b   1.000
_cell.length_c   1.000
_cell.angle_alpha   90.00
_cell.angle_beta   90.00
_cell.angle_gamma   90.00
#
_symmetry.space_group_name_H-M   'P 1'
#
loop_
_entity.id
_entity.type
_entity.pdbx_description
1 polymer ?
#
loop_
_entity_poly.entity_id
_entity_poly.type
_entity_poly.pdbx_seq_one_letter_code
_entity_poly.pdbx_strand_id
1 'polypeptide(L)'
;LILPLQGPFEGMQELPSVENIVSTVAETVAERTIAIPEIVVLPKRQVTFTFKDFDLKDLNTINFRPIDDSLVIQTLRTEARSYLAKAASDPKEERVEDYLVRYLIELNEIDYDAHAELLYKLAGQGVERIKSYLDDNTDLENVLLRHGRQLADFVFLQMMQHYEETPLGKDDYEIRVTRGFMLLQPQPLNVAPGQRVRDFRQAVTPASETKKHVFGGFKKCSYSLQKFDSDPERRFAVLIESESSVQKWIKPGKGQFQIEYRSGENYEPDFVVETADRMFICEVKAQNEVNDPIVLAKAQAAVNWCKAASQHAAESHGKAWSYLLITDDRLIGSATLAGLVASCERG
;
A
#
# COMPACT_ATOMS: atom_id res chain seq x y z
N LEU A 1 4.03 81.26 -23.40
CA LEU A 1 4.16 80.04 -24.23
C LEU A 1 4.70 78.95 -23.34
N ILE A 2 3.82 78.09 -22.84
CA ILE A 2 4.16 76.95 -21.98
C ILE A 2 4.32 75.76 -22.92
N LEU A 3 5.54 75.21 -23.01
CA LEU A 3 5.78 73.92 -23.64
C LEU A 3 5.53 72.83 -22.59
N PRO A 4 4.76 71.76 -22.88
CA PRO A 4 4.58 70.68 -21.93
C PRO A 4 5.89 69.87 -21.80
N LEU A 5 6.34 69.66 -20.56
CA LEU A 5 7.30 68.61 -20.24
C LEU A 5 6.61 67.26 -20.45
N GLN A 6 7.06 66.47 -21.42
CA GLN A 6 6.76 65.05 -21.45
C GLN A 6 7.55 64.38 -20.31
N GLY A 7 6.83 63.77 -19.36
CA GLY A 7 7.43 62.87 -18.38
C GLY A 7 7.98 61.60 -19.04
N PRO A 8 8.90 60.87 -18.39
CA PRO A 8 9.43 59.63 -18.93
C PRO A 8 8.31 58.58 -19.02
N PHE A 9 8.32 57.80 -20.09
CA PHE A 9 7.39 56.70 -20.33
C PHE A 9 7.49 55.64 -19.23
N GLU A 10 6.37 55.39 -18.53
CA GLU A 10 6.15 54.16 -17.77
C GLU A 10 6.01 52.97 -18.74
N GLY A 11 6.66 51.84 -18.41
CA GLY A 11 6.15 50.53 -18.81
C GLY A 11 6.92 49.70 -19.84
N MET A 12 8.25 49.78 -19.92
CA MET A 12 9.04 48.71 -20.53
C MET A 12 9.59 47.78 -19.44
N GLN A 13 8.73 46.93 -18.87
CA GLN A 13 9.23 45.63 -18.42
C GLN A 13 9.50 44.83 -19.68
N GLU A 14 10.78 44.51 -19.95
CA GLU A 14 11.12 43.48 -20.93
C GLU A 14 10.40 42.20 -20.50
N LEU A 15 9.32 41.87 -21.21
CA LEU A 15 8.65 40.60 -21.03
C LEU A 15 9.66 39.50 -21.38
N PRO A 16 9.85 38.48 -20.52
CA PRO A 16 10.79 37.41 -20.82
C PRO A 16 10.41 36.77 -22.16
N SER A 17 11.40 36.56 -23.02
CA SER A 17 11.16 35.93 -24.33
C SER A 17 10.54 34.56 -24.13
N VAL A 18 9.62 34.19 -25.03
CA VAL A 18 8.97 32.87 -24.99
C VAL A 18 10.03 31.76 -25.02
N GLU A 19 11.14 31.94 -25.74
CA GLU A 19 12.25 30.99 -25.75
C GLU A 19 12.90 30.82 -24.37
N ASN A 20 13.14 31.92 -23.64
CA ASN A 20 13.73 31.86 -22.30
C ASN A 20 12.79 31.19 -21.30
N ILE A 21 11.49 31.46 -21.39
CA ILE A 21 10.47 30.79 -20.56
C ILE A 21 10.44 29.30 -20.88
N VAL A 22 10.38 28.94 -22.17
CA VAL A 22 10.34 27.54 -22.61
C VAL A 22 11.60 26.79 -22.19
N SER A 23 12.79 27.36 -22.34
CA SER A 23 14.05 26.74 -21.89
C SER A 23 14.06 26.53 -20.39
N THR A 24 13.71 27.55 -19.61
CA THR A 24 13.68 27.47 -18.14
C THR A 24 12.67 26.43 -17.66
N VAL A 25 11.49 26.37 -18.29
CA VAL A 25 10.46 25.38 -17.96
C VAL A 25 10.91 23.98 -18.37
N ALA A 26 11.50 23.80 -19.55
CA ALA A 26 11.99 22.51 -20.01
C ALA A 26 13.11 21.96 -19.11
N GLU A 27 14.06 22.80 -18.72
CA GLU A 27 15.11 22.47 -17.76
C GLU A 27 14.53 22.11 -16.39
N THR A 28 13.64 22.94 -15.85
CA THR A 28 12.99 22.68 -14.56
C THR A 28 12.20 21.37 -14.58
N VAL A 29 11.52 21.07 -15.68
CA VAL A 29 10.78 19.81 -15.87
C VAL A 29 11.74 18.63 -15.93
N ALA A 30 12.83 18.71 -16.70
CA ALA A 30 13.83 17.64 -16.78
C ALA A 30 14.54 17.40 -15.43
N GLU A 31 14.87 18.47 -14.71
CA GLU A 31 15.50 18.42 -13.40
C GLU A 31 14.58 17.86 -12.31
N ARG A 32 13.26 18.04 -12.44
CA ARG A 32 12.31 17.60 -11.39
C ARG A 32 11.50 16.36 -11.76
N THR A 33 11.65 15.83 -12.96
CA THR A 33 10.90 14.64 -13.40
C THR A 33 11.78 13.41 -13.38
N ILE A 34 11.26 12.31 -12.84
CA ILE A 34 11.83 10.98 -13.04
C ILE A 34 11.04 10.30 -14.15
N ALA A 35 11.73 9.81 -15.18
CA ALA A 35 11.09 9.11 -16.29
C ALA A 35 10.72 7.68 -15.88
N ILE A 36 9.49 7.51 -15.38
CA ILE A 36 8.91 6.19 -15.11
C ILE A 36 8.13 5.75 -16.35
N PRO A 37 8.51 4.67 -17.05
CA PRO A 37 7.75 4.17 -18.20
C PRO A 37 6.39 3.62 -17.76
N GLU A 38 5.37 3.78 -18.60
CA GLU A 38 4.08 3.14 -18.37
C GLU A 38 4.14 1.73 -19.00
N ILE A 39 4.23 0.72 -18.14
CA ILE A 39 4.36 -0.68 -18.55
C ILE A 39 3.14 -1.45 -18.07
N VAL A 40 2.44 -2.06 -19.01
CA VAL A 40 1.36 -3.00 -18.73
C VAL A 40 1.87 -4.42 -19.01
N VAL A 41 1.70 -5.29 -18.02
CA VAL A 41 2.12 -6.70 -18.08
C VAL A 41 0.85 -7.53 -18.28
N LEU A 42 0.51 -7.82 -19.53
CA LEU A 42 -0.72 -8.55 -19.87
C LEU A 42 -0.43 -10.06 -19.95
N PRO A 43 -1.22 -10.92 -19.29
CA PRO A 43 -1.09 -12.35 -19.49
C PRO A 43 -1.54 -12.74 -20.91
N LYS A 44 -0.73 -13.51 -21.63
CA LYS A 44 -1.02 -14.04 -22.98
C LYS A 44 -2.03 -15.19 -22.97
N ARG A 45 -2.28 -15.78 -21.79
CA ARG A 45 -3.21 -16.89 -21.58
C ARG A 45 -4.13 -16.57 -20.40
N GLN A 46 -5.27 -17.23 -20.38
CA GLN A 46 -6.21 -17.10 -19.27
C GLN A 46 -5.51 -17.51 -17.97
N VAL A 47 -5.51 -16.59 -17.01
CA VAL A 47 -4.98 -16.82 -15.67
C VAL A 47 -6.15 -17.29 -14.82
N THR A 48 -6.04 -18.50 -14.29
CA THR A 48 -6.97 -18.96 -13.26
C THR A 48 -6.23 -19.02 -11.94
N PHE A 49 -6.93 -18.65 -10.86
CA PHE A 49 -6.46 -18.84 -9.50
C PHE A 49 -7.31 -19.89 -8.81
N THR A 50 -6.75 -20.50 -7.79
CA THR A 50 -7.42 -21.50 -6.97
C THR A 50 -6.82 -21.49 -5.56
N PHE A 51 -7.50 -22.13 -4.62
CA PHE A 51 -6.97 -22.41 -3.31
C PHE A 51 -6.77 -23.92 -3.20
N LYS A 52 -5.58 -24.35 -2.79
CA LYS A 52 -5.34 -25.76 -2.45
C LYS A 52 -6.28 -26.18 -1.33
N ASP A 53 -6.72 -27.44 -1.34
CA ASP A 53 -7.42 -28.01 -0.20
C ASP A 53 -6.50 -28.07 1.03
N PHE A 54 -7.00 -27.62 2.18
CA PHE A 54 -6.27 -27.61 3.45
C PHE A 54 -7.23 -27.61 4.65
N ASP A 55 -6.66 -27.74 5.84
CA ASP A 55 -7.36 -27.61 7.13
C ASP A 55 -6.76 -26.46 7.94
N LEU A 56 -7.61 -25.75 8.68
CA LEU A 56 -7.22 -24.63 9.53
C LEU A 56 -6.24 -25.07 10.62
N LYS A 57 -5.16 -24.31 10.74
CA LYS A 57 -4.18 -24.41 11.83
C LYS A 57 -4.52 -23.41 12.93
N ASP A 58 -3.92 -23.61 14.10
CA ASP A 58 -4.00 -22.69 15.24
C ASP A 58 -5.42 -22.38 15.76
N LEU A 59 -6.39 -23.28 15.53
CA LEU A 59 -7.75 -23.18 16.05
C LEU A 59 -7.79 -23.01 17.58
N ASN A 60 -6.78 -23.49 18.30
CA ASN A 60 -6.66 -23.32 19.75
C ASN A 60 -6.58 -21.85 20.19
N THR A 61 -6.16 -20.94 19.30
CA THR A 61 -6.10 -19.49 19.55
C THR A 61 -7.48 -18.83 19.58
N ILE A 62 -8.50 -19.50 19.04
CA ILE A 62 -9.89 -19.01 19.02
C ILE A 62 -10.54 -19.35 20.36
N ASN A 63 -10.95 -18.31 21.09
CA ASN A 63 -11.60 -18.41 22.41
C ASN A 63 -12.60 -17.27 22.67
N PHE A 64 -13.35 -16.87 21.64
CA PHE A 64 -14.36 -15.82 21.75
C PHE A 64 -15.45 -16.17 22.77
N ARG A 65 -15.97 -15.16 23.47
CA ARG A 65 -17.03 -15.32 24.47
C ARG A 65 -18.30 -14.66 23.97
N PRO A 66 -19.48 -15.22 24.29
CA PRO A 66 -20.75 -14.55 24.03
C PRO A 66 -20.76 -13.16 24.66
N ILE A 67 -21.30 -12.19 23.92
CA ILE A 67 -21.50 -10.83 24.40
C ILE A 67 -22.93 -10.73 24.92
N ASP A 68 -23.08 -10.45 26.21
CA ASP A 68 -24.37 -10.12 26.81
C ASP A 68 -24.71 -8.65 26.50
N ASP A 69 -25.82 -8.43 25.79
CA ASP A 69 -26.33 -7.09 25.45
C ASP A 69 -27.31 -6.56 26.54
N SER A 70 -27.36 -7.17 27.73
CA SER A 70 -28.26 -6.73 28.78
C SER A 70 -27.93 -5.30 29.26
N LEU A 71 -28.86 -4.37 28.98
CA LEU A 71 -28.81 -3.03 29.55
C LEU A 71 -29.23 -3.09 31.01
N VAL A 72 -28.25 -2.92 31.91
CA VAL A 72 -28.49 -2.81 33.35
C VAL A 72 -28.91 -1.39 33.68
N ILE A 73 -30.18 -1.20 34.04
CA ILE A 73 -30.65 0.05 34.63
C ILE A 73 -30.54 -0.09 36.14
N GLN A 74 -29.61 0.65 36.74
CA GLN A 74 -29.50 0.79 38.19
C GLN A 74 -30.17 2.08 38.64
N THR A 75 -31.27 1.97 39.38
CA THR A 75 -31.91 3.14 39.98
C THR A 75 -31.14 3.56 41.23
N LEU A 76 -30.31 4.61 41.12
CA LEU A 76 -29.39 5.06 42.18
C LEU A 76 -30.07 5.38 43.52
N ARG A 77 -31.36 5.76 43.50
CA ARG A 77 -32.12 6.13 44.71
C ARG A 77 -32.60 4.93 45.52
N THR A 78 -32.84 3.79 44.88
CA THR A 78 -33.47 2.60 45.51
C THR A 78 -32.58 1.36 45.46
N GLU A 79 -31.40 1.47 44.84
CA GLU A 79 -30.48 0.37 44.52
C GLU A 79 -31.12 -0.79 43.71
N ALA A 80 -32.34 -0.60 43.21
CA ALA A 80 -33.03 -1.58 42.41
C ALA A 80 -32.35 -1.70 41.03
N ARG A 81 -31.97 -2.93 40.67
CA ARG A 81 -31.47 -3.29 39.35
C ARG A 81 -32.62 -3.87 38.53
N SER A 82 -32.87 -3.29 37.36
CA SER A 82 -33.76 -3.88 36.36
C SER A 82 -33.00 -4.17 35.09
N TYR A 83 -33.20 -5.35 34.55
CA TYR A 83 -32.63 -5.79 33.28
C TYR A 83 -33.66 -5.53 32.19
N LEU A 84 -33.33 -4.70 31.20
CA LEU A 84 -34.15 -4.60 29.98
C LEU A 84 -33.82 -5.81 29.09
N ALA A 85 -34.78 -6.71 28.90
CA ALA A 85 -34.68 -7.78 27.92
C ALA A 85 -34.77 -7.21 26.49
N LYS A 86 -34.00 -7.83 25.59
CA LYS A 86 -33.73 -7.44 24.19
C LYS A 86 -35.01 -7.20 23.38
N ALA A 87 -35.00 -6.17 22.53
CA ALA A 87 -36.00 -5.98 21.47
C ALA A 87 -35.49 -6.56 20.14
N ALA A 88 -36.36 -7.35 19.49
CA ALA A 88 -36.31 -7.93 18.14
C ALA A 88 -35.18 -8.95 17.83
N SER A 89 -35.58 -10.11 17.33
CA SER A 89 -34.74 -11.26 16.93
C SER A 89 -33.45 -10.82 16.25
N ASP A 90 -32.30 -11.26 16.79
CA ASP A 90 -31.06 -11.22 16.04
C ASP A 90 -31.27 -11.94 14.69
N PRO A 91 -30.66 -11.46 13.60
CA PRO A 91 -30.72 -12.14 12.32
C PRO A 91 -30.08 -13.53 12.46
N LYS A 92 -30.84 -14.54 12.07
CA LYS A 92 -30.41 -15.94 12.07
C LYS A 92 -30.12 -16.38 10.65
N GLU A 93 -29.02 -17.13 10.50
CA GLU A 93 -28.74 -17.81 9.24
C GLU A 93 -29.34 -19.22 9.24
N GLU A 94 -29.60 -19.75 8.04
CA GLU A 94 -30.10 -21.11 7.89
C GLU A 94 -29.01 -22.15 8.23
N ARG A 95 -27.75 -21.87 7.88
CA ARG A 95 -26.60 -22.69 8.27
C ARG A 95 -25.67 -21.92 9.20
N VAL A 96 -25.09 -22.63 10.16
CA VAL A 96 -24.17 -22.02 11.14
C VAL A 96 -22.88 -21.53 10.49
N GLU A 97 -22.47 -22.17 9.39
CA GLU A 97 -21.32 -21.77 8.59
C GLU A 97 -21.56 -20.43 7.86
N ASP A 98 -22.80 -20.09 7.52
CA ASP A 98 -23.16 -18.88 6.75
C ASP A 98 -22.83 -17.61 7.53
N TYR A 99 -22.75 -17.68 8.87
CA TYR A 99 -22.27 -16.58 9.69
C TYR A 99 -20.84 -16.15 9.32
N LEU A 100 -20.00 -17.07 8.86
CA LEU A 100 -18.64 -16.80 8.41
C LEU A 100 -18.59 -16.63 6.88
N VAL A 101 -19.26 -17.53 6.14
CA VAL A 101 -19.24 -17.52 4.67
C VAL A 101 -19.71 -16.17 4.11
N ARG A 102 -20.70 -15.51 4.73
CA ARG A 102 -21.15 -14.18 4.29
C ARG A 102 -20.03 -13.14 4.20
N TYR A 103 -19.04 -13.22 5.09
CA TYR A 103 -17.94 -12.26 5.13
C TYR A 103 -16.83 -12.68 4.17
N LEU A 104 -16.65 -13.99 3.97
CA LEU A 104 -15.70 -14.52 3.01
C LEU A 104 -16.11 -14.17 1.57
N ILE A 105 -17.40 -14.30 1.22
CA ILE A 105 -17.88 -13.97 -0.13
C ILE A 105 -17.82 -12.48 -0.48
N GLU A 106 -17.67 -11.60 0.52
CA GLU A 106 -17.47 -10.16 0.31
C GLU A 106 -16.02 -9.82 -0.08
N LEU A 107 -15.09 -10.76 0.05
CA LEU A 107 -13.68 -10.58 -0.30
C LEU A 107 -13.49 -10.78 -1.79
N ASN A 108 -12.85 -9.80 -2.45
CA ASN A 108 -12.63 -9.83 -3.90
C ASN A 108 -11.76 -11.02 -4.34
N GLU A 109 -10.94 -11.54 -3.43
CA GLU A 109 -10.07 -12.69 -3.64
C GLU A 109 -10.81 -14.05 -3.65
N ILE A 110 -12.12 -14.06 -3.36
CA ILE A 110 -12.92 -15.28 -3.23
C ILE A 110 -13.99 -15.35 -4.32
N ASP A 111 -13.81 -16.28 -5.26
CA ASP A 111 -14.88 -16.73 -6.15
C ASP A 111 -15.74 -17.79 -5.43
N TYR A 112 -16.94 -17.39 -5.01
CA TYR A 112 -17.86 -18.29 -4.30
C TYR A 112 -18.22 -19.52 -5.12
N ASP A 113 -18.50 -19.36 -6.42
CA ASP A 113 -18.93 -20.47 -7.27
C ASP A 113 -17.80 -21.49 -7.45
N ALA A 114 -16.56 -21.01 -7.55
CA ALA A 114 -15.38 -21.87 -7.69
C ALA A 114 -14.92 -22.51 -6.36
N HIS A 115 -15.24 -21.92 -5.20
CA HIS A 115 -14.62 -22.29 -3.93
C HIS A 115 -15.61 -22.68 -2.81
N ALA A 116 -16.92 -22.78 -3.09
CA ALA A 116 -17.95 -23.08 -2.10
C ALA A 116 -17.58 -24.28 -1.20
N GLU A 117 -17.16 -25.42 -1.77
CA GLU A 117 -16.81 -26.60 -0.97
C GLU A 117 -15.72 -26.33 0.07
N LEU A 118 -14.66 -25.62 -0.31
CA LEU A 118 -13.58 -25.25 0.58
C LEU A 118 -14.03 -24.22 1.63
N LEU A 119 -14.83 -23.23 1.23
CA LEU A 119 -15.36 -22.21 2.15
C LEU A 119 -16.18 -22.86 3.27
N TYR A 120 -17.11 -23.75 2.93
CA TYR A 120 -17.93 -24.45 3.92
C TYR A 120 -17.11 -25.42 4.76
N LYS A 121 -16.09 -26.08 4.19
CA LYS A 121 -15.15 -26.93 4.95
C LYS A 121 -14.43 -26.12 6.04
N LEU A 122 -13.85 -24.99 5.68
CA LEU A 122 -13.07 -24.17 6.61
C LEU A 122 -13.95 -23.44 7.62
N ALA A 123 -15.09 -22.87 7.18
CA ALA A 123 -16.07 -22.28 8.08
C ALA A 123 -16.59 -23.30 9.11
N GLY A 124 -16.85 -24.53 8.67
CA GLY A 124 -17.23 -25.64 9.53
C GLY A 124 -16.19 -25.95 10.62
N GLN A 125 -14.90 -25.92 10.29
CA GLN A 125 -13.82 -26.10 11.28
C GLN A 125 -13.78 -24.98 12.33
N GLY A 126 -14.02 -23.73 11.91
CA GLY A 126 -14.13 -22.59 12.83
C GLY A 126 -15.34 -22.70 13.76
N VAL A 127 -16.49 -23.10 13.22
CA VAL A 127 -17.72 -23.33 13.99
C VAL A 127 -17.53 -24.49 14.97
N GLU A 128 -16.97 -25.60 14.54
CA GLU A 128 -16.71 -26.77 15.39
C GLU A 128 -15.76 -26.43 16.54
N ARG A 129 -14.77 -25.57 16.28
CA ARG A 129 -13.90 -25.06 17.33
C ARG A 129 -14.69 -24.29 18.39
N ILE A 130 -15.66 -23.47 18.02
CA ILE A 130 -16.48 -22.72 19.00
C ILE A 130 -17.39 -23.67 19.79
N LYS A 131 -18.03 -24.63 19.09
CA LYS A 131 -18.83 -25.70 19.72
C LYS A 131 -18.04 -26.52 20.73
N SER A 132 -16.73 -26.70 20.52
CA SER A 132 -15.89 -27.46 21.46
C SER A 132 -15.78 -26.87 22.87
N TYR A 133 -16.15 -25.60 23.06
CA TYR A 133 -16.12 -24.94 24.37
C TYR A 133 -17.38 -24.14 24.72
N LEU A 134 -18.39 -24.09 23.86
CA LEU A 134 -19.71 -23.52 24.11
C LEU A 134 -20.79 -24.57 23.82
N ASP A 135 -21.50 -25.00 24.86
CA ASP A 135 -22.52 -26.05 24.77
C ASP A 135 -23.92 -25.50 24.42
N ASP A 136 -24.16 -24.19 24.59
CA ASP A 136 -25.44 -23.55 24.27
C ASP A 136 -25.45 -23.01 22.83
N ASN A 137 -26.45 -23.41 22.06
CA ASN A 137 -26.67 -22.94 20.70
C ASN A 137 -26.91 -21.42 20.64
N THR A 138 -27.51 -20.82 21.67
CA THR A 138 -27.74 -19.36 21.70
C THR A 138 -26.42 -18.61 21.84
N ASP A 139 -25.54 -19.08 22.72
CA ASP A 139 -24.21 -18.55 22.93
C ASP A 139 -23.31 -18.74 21.69
N LEU A 140 -23.42 -19.91 21.04
CA LEU A 140 -22.75 -20.17 19.77
C LEU A 140 -23.17 -19.16 18.69
N GLU A 141 -24.48 -19.03 18.43
CA GLU A 141 -25.00 -18.08 17.45
C GLU A 141 -24.60 -16.64 17.78
N ASN A 142 -24.59 -16.25 19.06
CA ASN A 142 -24.14 -14.94 19.49
C ASN A 142 -22.67 -14.69 19.11
N VAL A 143 -21.79 -15.64 19.41
CA VAL A 143 -20.36 -15.52 19.05
C VAL A 143 -20.18 -15.46 17.54
N LEU A 144 -20.84 -16.33 16.79
CA LEU A 144 -20.75 -16.35 15.33
C LEU A 144 -21.28 -15.05 14.71
N LEU A 145 -22.36 -14.49 15.25
CA LEU A 145 -22.92 -13.22 14.79
C LEU A 145 -22.02 -12.02 15.11
N ARG A 146 -21.46 -11.96 16.32
CA ARG A 146 -20.71 -10.77 16.81
C ARG A 146 -19.24 -10.79 16.44
N HIS A 147 -18.64 -11.97 16.37
CA HIS A 147 -17.24 -12.18 16.03
C HIS A 147 -17.05 -12.80 14.64
N GLY A 148 -18.12 -12.98 13.86
CA GLY A 148 -18.08 -13.61 12.53
C GLY A 148 -17.05 -12.99 11.59
N ARG A 149 -16.91 -11.66 11.59
CA ARG A 149 -15.88 -10.98 10.79
C ARG A 149 -14.45 -11.37 11.20
N GLN A 150 -14.15 -11.37 12.50
CA GLN A 150 -12.82 -11.72 12.99
C GLN A 150 -12.49 -13.20 12.73
N LEU A 151 -13.51 -14.07 12.79
CA LEU A 151 -13.38 -15.48 12.42
C LEU A 151 -13.15 -15.66 10.92
N ALA A 152 -13.89 -14.93 10.07
CA ALA A 152 -13.69 -14.94 8.63
C ALA A 152 -12.31 -14.41 8.24
N ASP A 153 -11.82 -13.33 8.87
CA ASP A 153 -10.47 -12.81 8.66
C ASP A 153 -9.41 -13.87 9.00
N PHE A 154 -9.59 -14.63 10.09
CA PHE A 154 -8.71 -15.73 10.47
C PHE A 154 -8.69 -16.85 9.41
N VAL A 155 -9.85 -17.24 8.89
CA VAL A 155 -9.97 -18.24 7.82
C VAL A 155 -9.29 -17.74 6.55
N PHE A 156 -9.60 -16.51 6.15
CA PHE A 156 -9.08 -15.89 4.93
C PHE A 156 -7.56 -15.78 4.93
N LEU A 157 -6.96 -15.35 6.05
CA LEU A 157 -5.50 -15.27 6.19
C LEU A 157 -4.81 -16.62 5.94
N GLN A 158 -5.46 -17.73 6.32
CA GLN A 158 -4.94 -19.06 6.01
C GLN A 158 -5.23 -19.48 4.57
N MET A 159 -6.40 -19.16 4.01
CA MET A 159 -6.68 -19.39 2.58
C MET A 159 -5.60 -18.74 1.71
N MET A 160 -5.20 -17.51 2.03
CA MET A 160 -4.13 -16.81 1.30
C MET A 160 -2.75 -17.49 1.39
N GLN A 161 -2.49 -18.32 2.42
CA GLN A 161 -1.27 -19.14 2.50
C GLN A 161 -1.33 -20.36 1.57
N HIS A 162 -2.53 -20.74 1.15
CA HIS A 162 -2.81 -21.88 0.26
C HIS A 162 -3.29 -21.45 -1.13
N TYR A 163 -3.17 -20.15 -1.45
CA TYR A 163 -3.49 -19.58 -2.75
C TYR A 163 -2.48 -20.04 -3.81
N GLU A 164 -3.00 -20.48 -4.95
CA GLU A 164 -2.22 -20.78 -6.14
C GLU A 164 -2.82 -20.09 -7.36
N GLU A 165 -1.97 -19.40 -8.09
CA GLU A 165 -2.31 -18.88 -9.40
C GLU A 165 -1.62 -19.74 -10.47
N THR A 166 -2.24 -19.88 -11.64
CA THR A 166 -1.61 -20.53 -12.79
C THR A 166 -0.22 -19.92 -12.98
N PRO A 167 0.87 -20.68 -12.85
CA PRO A 167 2.21 -20.12 -12.92
C PRO A 167 2.41 -19.55 -14.32
N LEU A 168 2.46 -18.23 -14.45
CA LEU A 168 2.80 -17.58 -15.71
C LEU A 168 4.32 -17.57 -15.82
N GLY A 169 4.85 -18.26 -16.81
CA GLY A 169 6.26 -18.21 -17.14
C GLY A 169 6.63 -16.85 -17.72
N LYS A 170 7.93 -16.58 -17.86
CA LYS A 170 8.45 -15.33 -18.46
C LYS A 170 7.86 -15.05 -19.85
N ASP A 171 7.52 -16.10 -20.59
CA ASP A 171 6.99 -16.01 -21.96
C ASP A 171 5.47 -15.82 -22.01
N ASP A 172 4.77 -15.99 -20.89
CA ASP A 172 3.31 -15.90 -20.80
C ASP A 172 2.82 -14.46 -20.56
N TYR A 173 3.73 -13.47 -20.53
CA TYR A 173 3.38 -12.06 -20.43
C TYR A 173 3.71 -11.31 -21.73
N GLU A 174 2.80 -10.45 -22.17
CA GLU A 174 3.05 -9.42 -23.17
C GLU A 174 3.27 -8.10 -22.42
N ILE A 175 4.50 -7.60 -22.52
CA ILE A 175 4.89 -6.31 -21.98
C ILE A 175 4.59 -5.27 -23.04
N ARG A 176 3.66 -4.35 -22.75
CA ARG A 176 3.42 -3.18 -23.60
C ARG A 176 3.86 -1.92 -22.88
N VAL A 177 4.78 -1.20 -23.50
CA VAL A 177 5.13 0.16 -23.08
C VAL A 177 4.18 1.11 -23.80
N THR A 178 3.23 1.68 -23.07
CA THR A 178 2.20 2.56 -23.66
C THR A 178 2.68 4.00 -23.75
N ARG A 179 3.59 4.43 -22.85
CA ARG A 179 4.23 5.74 -22.86
C ARG A 179 5.68 5.65 -22.38
N GLY A 180 6.57 6.40 -23.05
CA GLY A 180 7.99 6.44 -22.71
C GLY A 180 8.32 7.09 -21.35
N PHE A 181 7.41 7.90 -20.81
CA PHE A 181 7.52 8.46 -19.45
C PHE A 181 6.15 8.93 -18.93
N MET A 182 5.97 8.91 -17.62
CA MET A 182 4.82 9.52 -16.93
C MET A 182 5.17 10.91 -16.40
N LEU A 183 4.27 11.88 -16.62
CA LEU A 183 4.34 13.19 -15.98
C LEU A 183 3.80 13.08 -14.55
N LEU A 184 4.65 13.46 -13.60
CA LEU A 184 4.30 13.52 -12.18
C LEU A 184 3.11 14.46 -11.98
N GLN A 185 2.03 13.94 -11.41
CA GLN A 185 0.86 14.74 -11.08
C GLN A 185 1.10 15.48 -9.75
N PRO A 186 0.54 16.68 -9.56
CA PRO A 186 0.53 17.34 -8.26
C PRO A 186 -0.09 16.41 -7.20
N GLN A 187 0.57 16.25 -6.05
CA GLN A 187 0.01 15.51 -4.93
C GLN A 187 -0.74 16.47 -4.01
N PRO A 188 -2.08 16.36 -3.89
CA PRO A 188 -2.84 17.20 -2.98
C PRO A 188 -2.52 16.82 -1.53
N LEU A 189 -1.66 17.61 -0.89
CA LEU A 189 -1.34 17.45 0.53
C LEU A 189 -2.18 18.43 1.35
N ASN A 190 -3.09 17.89 2.16
CA ASN A 190 -3.84 18.68 3.11
C ASN A 190 -2.93 19.09 4.27
N VAL A 191 -2.45 20.34 4.24
CA VAL A 191 -1.80 21.00 5.37
C VAL A 191 -2.88 21.76 6.13
N ALA A 192 -3.25 21.28 7.33
CA ALA A 192 -4.26 21.96 8.14
C ALA A 192 -3.81 23.39 8.51
N PRO A 193 -4.72 24.36 8.62
CA PRO A 193 -4.36 25.71 9.07
C PRO A 193 -3.60 25.67 10.41
N GLY A 194 -2.37 26.20 10.42
CA GLY A 194 -1.48 26.18 11.59
C GLY A 194 -0.53 24.96 11.68
N GLN A 195 -0.71 23.95 10.84
CA GLN A 195 0.24 22.83 10.74
C GLN A 195 1.51 23.30 10.03
N ARG A 196 2.64 23.26 10.73
CA ARG A 196 3.96 23.60 10.15
C ARG A 196 4.51 22.42 9.36
N VAL A 197 5.03 22.72 8.17
CA VAL A 197 5.88 21.78 7.43
C VAL A 197 7.13 21.51 8.27
N ARG A 198 7.40 20.23 8.56
CA ARG A 198 8.57 19.80 9.32
C ARG A 198 9.75 19.53 8.39
N ASP A 199 10.96 19.72 8.91
CA ASP A 199 12.15 19.20 8.22
C ASP A 199 12.11 17.67 8.28
N PHE A 200 12.22 17.00 7.13
CA PHE A 200 12.20 15.53 7.04
C PHE A 200 13.31 14.83 7.85
N ARG A 201 14.41 15.53 8.17
CA ARG A 201 15.49 15.03 9.03
C ARG A 201 15.09 14.96 10.51
N GLN A 202 14.10 15.74 10.94
CA GLN A 202 13.65 15.76 12.32
C GLN A 202 12.69 14.60 12.58
N ALA A 203 13.06 13.73 13.52
CA ALA A 203 12.20 12.63 13.96
C ALA A 203 10.93 13.15 14.64
N VAL A 204 9.83 12.42 14.47
CA VAL A 204 8.57 12.68 15.17
C VAL A 204 8.53 11.82 16.43
N THR A 205 8.11 12.42 17.54
CA THR A 205 7.93 11.73 18.82
C THR A 205 6.47 11.85 19.26
N PRO A 206 5.73 10.74 19.41
CA PRO A 206 6.14 9.37 19.14
C PRO A 206 6.19 9.05 17.63
N ALA A 207 7.00 8.06 17.22
CA ALA A 207 7.22 7.71 15.80
C ALA A 207 5.94 7.28 15.06
N SER A 208 4.94 6.78 15.79
CA SER A 208 3.62 6.43 15.25
C SER A 208 2.84 7.64 14.70
N GLU A 209 3.25 8.87 15.02
CA GLU A 209 2.64 10.09 14.51
C GLU A 209 3.26 10.62 13.22
N THR A 210 4.28 9.95 12.65
CA THR A 210 4.93 10.39 11.41
C THR A 210 3.92 10.62 10.28
N LYS A 211 2.95 9.71 10.08
CA LYS A 211 1.90 9.83 9.05
C LYS A 211 0.97 11.04 9.16
N LYS A 212 0.91 11.67 10.33
CA LYS A 212 0.10 12.87 10.57
C LYS A 212 0.78 14.14 10.06
N HIS A 213 2.09 14.10 9.82
CA HIS A 213 2.91 15.26 9.51
C HIS A 213 3.20 15.38 8.02
N VAL A 214 3.42 16.63 7.59
CA VAL A 214 3.92 16.96 6.25
C VAL A 214 5.36 17.41 6.40
N PHE A 215 6.23 16.87 5.57
CA PHE A 215 7.65 17.12 5.59
C PHE A 215 8.08 17.87 4.33
N GLY A 216 9.12 18.69 4.45
CA GLY A 216 9.74 19.43 3.36
C GLY A 216 11.22 19.67 3.61
N GLY A 217 11.85 20.48 2.75
CA GLY A 217 13.29 20.75 2.80
C GLY A 217 14.14 19.79 1.96
N PHE A 218 13.49 19.06 1.04
CA PHE A 218 14.15 18.19 0.07
C PHE A 218 14.87 19.00 -1.02
N LYS A 219 16.01 18.49 -1.49
CA LYS A 219 16.76 19.01 -2.63
C LYS A 219 16.70 18.05 -3.83
N LYS A 220 16.68 16.74 -3.57
CA LYS A 220 16.65 15.69 -4.62
C LYS A 220 15.25 15.09 -4.84
N CYS A 221 14.31 15.32 -3.92
CA CYS A 221 12.93 14.89 -4.14
C CYS A 221 12.31 15.69 -5.28
N SER A 222 11.60 15.01 -6.18
CA SER A 222 10.80 15.67 -7.24
C SER A 222 9.64 16.51 -6.69
N TYR A 223 9.22 16.26 -5.44
CA TYR A 223 8.21 17.05 -4.74
C TYR A 223 8.83 17.89 -3.63
N SER A 224 8.34 19.13 -3.47
CA SER A 224 8.80 20.03 -2.40
C SER A 224 8.28 19.62 -1.02
N LEU A 225 7.17 18.89 -0.97
CA LEU A 225 6.49 18.43 0.23
C LEU A 225 6.12 16.97 0.09
N GLN A 226 6.21 16.21 1.18
CA GLN A 226 5.88 14.78 1.21
C GLN A 226 5.27 14.35 2.54
N LYS A 227 4.45 13.29 2.48
CA LYS A 227 4.03 12.51 3.64
C LYS A 227 4.61 11.09 3.56
N PHE A 228 4.89 10.53 4.72
CA PHE A 228 5.38 9.16 4.88
C PHE A 228 4.38 8.36 5.69
N ASP A 229 4.12 7.12 5.31
CA ASP A 229 3.14 6.28 6.02
C ASP A 229 3.72 5.76 7.34
N SER A 230 5.06 5.72 7.44
CA SER A 230 5.82 5.25 8.59
C SER A 230 7.11 6.06 8.83
N ASP A 231 7.68 5.97 10.05
CA ASP A 231 9.01 6.56 10.34
C ASP A 231 10.16 5.87 9.58
N PRO A 232 10.17 4.54 9.40
CA PRO A 232 11.12 3.87 8.50
C PRO A 232 11.17 4.49 7.09
N GLU A 233 10.04 4.77 6.45
CA GLU A 233 10.03 5.48 5.15
C GLU A 233 10.67 6.87 5.23
N ARG A 234 10.36 7.65 6.29
CA ARG A 234 11.00 8.96 6.51
C ARG A 234 12.52 8.81 6.67
N ARG A 235 12.99 7.80 7.42
CA ARG A 235 14.42 7.50 7.59
C ARG A 235 15.07 7.10 6.27
N PHE A 236 14.39 6.33 5.44
CA PHE A 236 14.87 6.01 4.10
C PHE A 236 14.98 7.27 3.22
N ALA A 237 14.00 8.18 3.28
CA ALA A 237 14.08 9.47 2.61
C ALA A 237 15.30 10.30 3.10
N VAL A 238 15.60 10.27 4.41
CA VAL A 238 16.81 10.90 4.97
C VAL A 238 18.10 10.31 4.38
N LEU A 239 18.16 8.99 4.23
CA LEU A 239 19.30 8.29 3.66
C LEU A 239 19.51 8.70 2.19
N ILE A 240 18.52 8.47 1.32
CA ILE A 240 18.67 8.72 -0.13
C ILE A 240 18.87 10.20 -0.46
N GLU A 241 18.31 11.11 0.34
CA GLU A 241 18.54 12.55 0.17
C GLU A 241 19.99 12.94 0.51
N SER A 242 20.64 12.21 1.41
CA SER A 242 22.03 12.46 1.84
C SER A 242 23.07 11.78 0.94
N GLU A 243 22.72 10.66 0.29
CA GLU A 243 23.63 9.87 -0.55
C GLU A 243 24.06 10.61 -1.83
N SER A 244 25.36 10.76 -2.08
CA SER A 244 25.89 11.46 -3.25
C SER A 244 25.60 10.76 -4.59
N SER A 245 25.41 9.44 -4.56
CA SER A 245 25.08 8.62 -5.74
C SER A 245 23.63 8.83 -6.22
N VAL A 246 22.75 9.35 -5.37
CA VAL A 246 21.36 9.64 -5.69
C VAL A 246 21.25 10.99 -6.38
N GLN A 247 20.68 10.98 -7.58
CA GLN A 247 20.39 12.19 -8.36
C GLN A 247 19.01 12.74 -7.97
N LYS A 248 17.98 11.89 -8.04
CA LYS A 248 16.58 12.25 -7.77
C LYS A 248 15.85 11.10 -7.09
N TRP A 249 14.79 11.40 -6.38
CA TRP A 249 13.86 10.38 -5.90
C TRP A 249 12.43 10.91 -5.82
N ILE A 250 11.46 10.01 -5.86
CA ILE A 250 10.05 10.33 -5.61
C ILE A 250 9.45 9.29 -4.67
N LYS A 251 8.46 9.69 -3.87
CA LYS A 251 7.41 8.78 -3.39
C LYS A 251 6.18 8.98 -4.28
N PRO A 252 5.82 8.01 -5.14
CA PRO A 252 4.73 8.18 -6.10
C PRO A 252 3.43 8.54 -5.40
N GLY A 253 2.64 9.41 -6.02
CA GLY A 253 1.28 9.68 -5.55
C GLY A 253 0.36 8.50 -5.90
N LYS A 254 -0.79 8.43 -5.22
CA LYS A 254 -1.81 7.42 -5.51
C LYS A 254 -2.18 7.42 -6.99
N GLY A 255 -2.17 6.24 -7.61
CA GLY A 255 -2.46 6.03 -9.03
C GLY A 255 -1.39 6.52 -10.01
N GLN A 256 -0.25 7.05 -9.55
CA GLN A 256 0.80 7.54 -10.45
C GLN A 256 1.77 6.46 -10.90
N PHE A 257 2.02 5.45 -10.06
CA PHE A 257 2.85 4.32 -10.41
C PHE A 257 2.22 3.05 -9.86
N GLN A 258 1.56 2.31 -10.74
CA GLN A 258 0.83 1.10 -10.42
C GLN A 258 1.50 -0.07 -11.10
N ILE A 259 1.72 -1.13 -10.33
CA ILE A 259 2.18 -2.41 -10.84
C ILE A 259 1.11 -3.43 -10.48
N GLU A 260 0.54 -4.05 -11.50
CA GLU A 260 -0.41 -5.13 -11.32
C GLU A 260 0.34 -6.37 -10.80
N TYR A 261 -0.08 -6.89 -9.65
CA TYR A 261 0.53 -8.09 -9.07
C TYR A 261 -0.43 -9.28 -9.01
N ARG A 262 -1.73 -9.02 -9.16
CA ARG A 262 -2.82 -9.98 -9.40
C ARG A 262 -3.84 -9.31 -10.31
N SER A 263 -4.64 -10.09 -11.04
CA SER A 263 -5.61 -9.53 -12.00
C SER A 263 -6.53 -8.50 -11.35
N GLY A 264 -6.49 -7.25 -11.84
CA GLY A 264 -7.28 -6.14 -11.31
C GLY A 264 -6.75 -5.53 -9.99
N GLU A 265 -5.73 -6.13 -9.37
CA GLU A 265 -5.10 -5.63 -8.17
C GLU A 265 -3.74 -5.00 -8.46
N ASN A 266 -3.69 -3.69 -8.23
CA ASN A 266 -2.48 -2.90 -8.36
C ASN A 266 -1.85 -2.67 -6.98
N TYR A 267 -0.53 -2.75 -6.90
CA TYR A 267 0.21 -2.18 -5.79
C TYR A 267 0.99 -0.94 -6.22
N GLU A 268 1.19 -0.04 -5.28
CA GLU A 268 1.87 1.24 -5.46
C GLU A 268 3.20 1.16 -4.69
N PRO A 269 4.36 1.24 -5.37
CA PRO A 269 5.64 1.19 -4.68
C PRO A 269 5.90 2.43 -3.81
N ASP A 270 6.62 2.25 -2.70
CA ASP A 270 6.92 3.37 -1.79
C ASP A 270 7.83 4.44 -2.40
N PHE A 271 8.91 4.07 -3.07
CA PHE A 271 9.89 5.01 -3.63
C PHE A 271 10.39 4.59 -5.01
N VAL A 272 10.71 5.60 -5.83
CA VAL A 272 11.56 5.47 -7.01
C VAL A 272 12.81 6.32 -6.81
N VAL A 273 13.98 5.73 -6.98
CA VAL A 273 15.28 6.40 -6.81
C VAL A 273 16.07 6.33 -8.11
N GLU A 274 16.55 7.48 -8.57
CA GLU A 274 17.40 7.61 -9.74
C GLU A 274 18.85 7.87 -9.33
N THR A 275 19.76 7.03 -9.83
CA THR A 275 21.21 7.19 -9.72
C THR A 275 21.81 7.47 -11.09
N ALA A 276 23.13 7.63 -11.20
CA ALA A 276 23.79 7.88 -12.48
C ALA A 276 23.58 6.75 -13.50
N ASP A 277 23.51 5.50 -13.04
CA ASP A 277 23.52 4.29 -13.86
C ASP A 277 22.24 3.45 -13.75
N ARG A 278 21.50 3.56 -12.65
CA ARG A 278 20.35 2.69 -12.35
C ARG A 278 19.14 3.45 -11.80
N MET A 279 17.98 2.85 -12.02
CA MET A 279 16.69 3.18 -11.41
C MET A 279 16.33 2.12 -10.39
N PHE A 280 15.85 2.53 -9.22
CA PHE A 280 15.44 1.61 -8.17
C PHE A 280 13.99 1.84 -7.78
N ILE A 281 13.22 0.77 -7.74
CA ILE A 281 11.98 0.71 -6.97
C ILE A 281 12.35 0.23 -5.58
N CYS A 282 12.04 1.00 -4.55
CA CYS A 282 12.39 0.67 -3.17
C CYS A 282 11.12 0.59 -2.32
N GLU A 283 10.90 -0.57 -1.70
CA GLU A 283 9.78 -0.82 -0.77
C GLU A 283 10.33 -0.93 0.65
N VAL A 284 9.72 -0.25 1.62
CA VAL A 284 10.11 -0.34 3.03
C VAL A 284 9.08 -1.16 3.79
N LYS A 285 9.50 -2.22 4.48
CA LYS A 285 8.64 -3.08 5.29
C LYS A 285 9.22 -3.37 6.66
N ALA A 286 8.35 -3.69 7.62
CA ALA A 286 8.83 -4.19 8.91
C ALA A 286 9.43 -5.59 8.75
N GLN A 287 10.48 -5.90 9.52
CA GLN A 287 11.17 -7.19 9.44
C GLN A 287 10.25 -8.42 9.59
N ASN A 288 9.14 -8.30 10.33
CA ASN A 288 8.16 -9.37 10.51
C ASN A 288 7.18 -9.53 9.34
N GLU A 289 7.10 -8.57 8.42
CA GLU A 289 6.17 -8.57 7.28
C GLU A 289 6.77 -9.16 6.00
N VAL A 290 8.10 -9.32 5.91
CA VAL A 290 8.75 -9.71 4.64
C VAL A 290 8.43 -11.12 4.15
N ASN A 291 7.94 -11.99 5.04
CA ASN A 291 7.50 -13.34 4.68
C ASN A 291 5.99 -13.41 4.45
N ASP A 292 5.28 -12.29 4.55
CA ASP A 292 3.86 -12.24 4.23
C ASP A 292 3.64 -12.58 2.74
N PRO A 293 2.72 -13.51 2.41
CA PRO A 293 2.48 -13.93 1.04
C PRO A 293 2.13 -12.77 0.08
N ILE A 294 1.42 -11.76 0.57
CA ILE A 294 1.04 -10.58 -0.23
C ILE A 294 2.25 -9.70 -0.49
N VAL A 295 3.12 -9.51 0.51
CA VAL A 295 4.39 -8.78 0.34
C VAL A 295 5.28 -9.48 -0.69
N LEU A 296 5.40 -10.81 -0.62
CA LEU A 296 6.16 -11.60 -1.58
C LEU A 296 5.59 -11.52 -3.01
N ALA A 297 4.26 -11.59 -3.16
CA ALA A 297 3.60 -11.45 -4.46
C ALA A 297 3.86 -10.08 -5.10
N LYS A 298 3.73 -9.00 -4.33
CA LYS A 298 4.04 -7.63 -4.78
C LYS A 298 5.51 -7.48 -5.17
N ALA A 299 6.42 -8.01 -4.35
CA ALA A 299 7.85 -8.02 -4.64
C ALA A 299 8.16 -8.76 -5.96
N GLN A 300 7.54 -9.91 -6.19
CA GLN A 300 7.73 -10.67 -7.44
C GLN A 300 7.23 -9.90 -8.67
N ALA A 301 6.09 -9.24 -8.56
CA ALA A 301 5.56 -8.38 -9.62
C ALA A 301 6.48 -7.18 -9.90
N ALA A 302 7.06 -6.57 -8.85
CA ALA A 302 8.06 -5.51 -8.96
C ALA A 302 9.30 -5.95 -9.74
N VAL A 303 9.83 -7.13 -9.41
CA VAL A 303 10.98 -7.72 -10.08
C VAL A 303 10.68 -7.95 -11.56
N ASN A 304 9.50 -8.47 -11.89
CA ASN A 304 9.08 -8.69 -13.27
C ASN A 304 8.93 -7.37 -14.04
N TRP A 305 8.34 -6.36 -13.39
CA TRP A 305 8.23 -5.02 -13.95
C TRP A 305 9.61 -4.40 -14.20
N CYS A 306 10.56 -4.51 -13.26
CA CYS A 306 11.92 -4.01 -13.42
C CYS A 306 12.68 -4.70 -14.57
N LYS A 307 12.46 -6.01 -14.78
CA LYS A 307 13.01 -6.74 -15.93
C LYS A 307 12.48 -6.17 -17.25
N ALA A 308 11.16 -5.98 -17.33
CA ALA A 308 10.49 -5.39 -18.49
C ALA A 308 11.01 -3.97 -18.78
N ALA A 309 11.08 -3.13 -17.75
CA ALA A 309 11.58 -1.76 -17.85
C ALA A 309 13.05 -1.71 -18.28
N SER A 310 13.88 -2.62 -17.77
CA SER A 310 15.30 -2.70 -18.16
C SER A 310 15.47 -3.14 -19.61
N GLN A 311 14.65 -4.08 -20.08
CA GLN A 311 14.68 -4.52 -21.48
C GLN A 311 14.31 -3.37 -22.42
N HIS A 312 13.24 -2.64 -22.12
CA HIS A 312 12.86 -1.47 -22.90
C HIS A 312 13.90 -0.34 -22.82
N ALA A 313 14.46 -0.09 -21.63
CA ALA A 313 15.51 0.90 -21.45
C ALA A 313 16.74 0.56 -22.30
N ALA A 314 17.12 -0.70 -22.44
CA ALA A 314 18.25 -1.11 -23.27
C ALA A 314 18.07 -0.74 -24.76
N GLU A 315 16.85 -0.77 -25.29
CA GLU A 315 16.54 -0.35 -26.66
C GLU A 315 16.77 1.14 -26.90
N SER A 316 16.68 1.96 -25.84
CA SER A 316 16.79 3.42 -25.88
C SER A 316 18.02 3.96 -25.13
N HIS A 317 19.00 3.11 -24.80
CA HIS A 317 20.17 3.45 -23.96
C HIS A 317 19.82 4.11 -22.61
N GLY A 318 18.67 3.73 -22.03
CA GLY A 318 18.22 4.15 -20.72
C GLY A 318 18.88 3.37 -19.57
N LYS A 319 18.54 3.77 -18.34
CA LYS A 319 19.05 3.16 -17.10
C LYS A 319 18.33 1.84 -16.80
N ALA A 320 19.07 0.86 -16.31
CA ALA A 320 18.49 -0.41 -15.86
C ALA A 320 17.67 -0.20 -14.57
N TRP A 321 16.61 -0.98 -14.42
CA TRP A 321 15.69 -0.93 -13.29
C TRP A 321 15.90 -2.12 -12.36
N SER A 322 15.79 -1.88 -11.05
CA SER A 322 15.95 -2.94 -10.05
C SER A 322 15.06 -2.70 -8.84
N TYR A 323 14.70 -3.79 -8.15
CA TYR A 323 13.79 -3.74 -7.02
C TYR A 323 14.51 -4.05 -5.71
N LEU A 324 14.31 -3.20 -4.70
CA LEU A 324 14.82 -3.36 -3.34
C LEU A 324 13.66 -3.55 -2.37
N LEU A 325 13.68 -4.66 -1.62
CA LEU A 325 12.78 -4.86 -0.48
C LEU A 325 13.57 -4.63 0.82
N ILE A 326 13.40 -3.46 1.42
CA ILE A 326 14.22 -2.95 2.52
C ILE A 326 13.47 -3.13 3.84
N THR A 327 14.12 -3.78 4.79
CA THR A 327 13.59 -3.95 6.14
C THR A 327 13.95 -2.78 7.04
N ASP A 328 13.04 -2.43 7.96
CA ASP A 328 13.18 -1.28 8.85
C ASP A 328 14.43 -1.32 9.75
N ASP A 329 14.89 -2.52 10.14
CA ASP A 329 16.12 -2.76 10.88
C ASP A 329 17.39 -2.39 10.09
N ARG A 330 17.34 -2.35 8.76
CA ARG A 330 18.46 -1.98 7.89
C ARG A 330 18.67 -0.49 7.74
N LEU A 331 17.70 0.34 8.10
CA LEU A 331 17.73 1.79 7.90
C LEU A 331 18.52 2.55 8.99
N ILE A 332 19.63 1.99 9.45
CA ILE A 332 20.48 2.58 10.50
C ILE A 332 21.26 3.81 10.00
N GLY A 333 21.79 4.64 10.92
CA GLY A 333 22.45 5.90 10.57
C GLY A 333 23.71 5.76 9.70
N SER A 334 24.30 4.57 9.62
CA SER A 334 25.47 4.26 8.78
C SER A 334 25.12 3.50 7.50
N ALA A 335 23.83 3.24 7.24
CA ALA A 335 23.41 2.58 6.01
C ALA A 335 23.64 3.47 4.79
N THR A 336 24.02 2.85 3.68
CA THR A 336 24.23 3.51 2.38
C THR A 336 23.35 2.84 1.33
N LEU A 337 23.05 3.55 0.24
CA LEU A 337 22.25 2.96 -0.84
C LEU A 337 22.98 1.75 -1.44
N ALA A 338 24.30 1.83 -1.63
CA ALA A 338 25.09 0.72 -2.13
C ALA A 338 25.02 -0.52 -1.23
N GLY A 339 25.07 -0.33 0.11
CA GLY A 339 24.91 -1.42 1.06
C GLY A 339 23.53 -2.06 1.00
N LEU A 340 22.47 -1.25 0.87
CA LEU A 340 21.09 -1.74 0.72
C LEU A 340 20.91 -2.49 -0.59
N VAL A 341 21.46 -2.01 -1.71
CA VAL A 341 21.45 -2.72 -2.99
C VAL A 341 22.09 -4.09 -2.85
N ALA A 342 23.27 -4.17 -2.24
CA ALA A 342 23.99 -5.44 -2.07
C ALA A 342 23.23 -6.48 -1.21
N SER A 343 22.40 -6.06 -0.26
CA SER A 343 21.70 -6.97 0.67
C SER A 343 20.20 -7.16 0.42
N CYS A 344 19.55 -6.21 -0.26
CA CYS A 344 18.09 -6.13 -0.35
C CYS A 344 17.57 -6.23 -1.80
N GLU A 345 18.45 -6.25 -2.79
CA GLU A 345 18.06 -6.40 -4.19
C GLU A 345 17.44 -7.79 -4.44
N ARG A 346 16.31 -7.81 -5.15
CA ARG A 346 15.61 -9.04 -5.56
C ARG A 346 15.73 -9.23 -7.06
N GLY A 347 15.97 -10.46 -7.50
CA GLY A 347 16.25 -10.86 -8.89
C GLY A 347 15.26 -11.86 -9.45
#